data_AF-A0A8F2F4R5-F1
#
_entry.id   AF-A0A8F2F4R5-F1
#
_cell.length_a   1.000
_cell.length_b   1.000
_cell.length_c   1.000
_cell.angle_alpha   90.00
_cell.angle_beta   90.00
_cell.angle_gamma   90.00
#
_symmetry.space_group_name_H-M   'P 1'
#
loop_
_entity.id
_entity.type
_entity.pdbx_description
1 polymer ?
#
loop_
_entity_poly.entity_id
_entity_poly.type
_entity_poly.pdbx_seq_one_letter_code
_entity_poly.pdbx_strand_id
1 'polypeptide(L)'
;KCLRFMPRHTNVLKAISKLWRGDPFKSHWAIIAQAFTLARDVVGTKAARLRDFVALAATLLNVPSPQRYLRDLGWVGTETRRNRIRFVQDSKKVDHAKFIWNRESKILSNNIHQIPVMDLDLLNACLARGYLEGRHMQVLVRIAV
;
A
#
# COMPACT_ATOMS: atom_id res chain seq x y z
N LYS A 1 9.84 25.67 -16.13
CA LYS A 1 8.51 26.24 -15.76
C LYS A 1 7.56 25.04 -15.64
N CYS A 2 7.03 24.60 -14.50
CA CYS A 2 6.45 25.30 -13.36
C CYS A 2 6.65 24.48 -12.07
N LEU A 3 7.34 25.04 -11.08
CA LEU A 3 7.20 24.60 -9.69
C LEU A 3 5.97 25.32 -9.14
N ARG A 4 4.78 24.70 -9.22
CA ARG A 4 3.63 25.22 -8.46
C ARG A 4 3.90 24.95 -6.99
N PHE A 5 4.37 25.98 -6.30
CA PHE A 5 4.29 26.07 -4.85
C PHE A 5 2.86 25.77 -4.41
N MET A 6 2.69 24.76 -3.55
CA MET A 6 1.42 24.60 -2.86
C MET A 6 1.21 25.80 -1.93
N PRO A 7 0.02 26.45 -1.94
CA PRO A 7 -0.27 27.58 -1.07
C PRO A 7 -0.15 27.19 0.42
N ARG A 8 0.30 28.14 1.25
CA ARG A 8 0.48 27.97 2.71
C ARG A 8 -0.83 27.71 3.48
N HIS A 9 -1.99 27.77 2.82
CA HIS A 9 -3.32 27.46 3.39
C HIS A 9 -4.06 26.36 2.60
N THR A 10 -3.33 25.40 2.03
CA THR A 10 -4.00 24.26 1.39
C THR A 10 -4.64 23.39 2.47
N ASN A 11 -5.98 23.30 2.49
CA ASN A 11 -6.68 22.37 3.37
C ASN A 11 -6.10 20.96 3.14
N VAL A 12 -5.41 20.44 4.16
CA VAL A 12 -4.65 19.18 4.09
C VAL A 12 -5.56 18.03 3.68
N LEU A 13 -6.81 18.02 4.16
CA LEU A 13 -7.81 17.01 3.80
C LEU A 13 -8.17 17.09 2.31
N LYS A 14 -8.27 18.28 1.71
CA LYS A 14 -8.48 18.44 0.26
C LYS A 14 -7.27 17.97 -0.55
N ALA A 15 -6.05 18.22 -0.07
CA ALA A 15 -4.83 17.74 -0.73
C ALA A 15 -4.71 16.21 -0.67
N ILE A 16 -4.91 15.61 0.51
CA ILE A 16 -4.94 14.16 0.71
C ILE A 16 -6.06 13.53 -0.13
N SER A 17 -7.27 14.11 -0.11
CA SER A 17 -8.39 13.61 -0.92
C SER A 17 -8.07 13.61 -2.40
N LYS A 18 -7.37 14.63 -2.91
CA LYS A 18 -6.97 14.69 -4.32
C LYS A 18 -5.89 13.66 -4.65
N LEU A 19 -4.90 13.49 -3.77
CA LEU A 19 -3.86 12.46 -3.92
C LEU A 19 -4.46 11.06 -3.94
N TRP A 20 -5.38 10.78 -3.01
CA TRP A 20 -6.00 9.46 -2.85
C TRP A 20 -7.06 9.16 -3.91
N ARG A 21 -7.74 10.18 -4.48
CA ARG A 21 -8.80 9.97 -5.48
C ARG A 21 -8.25 9.44 -6.81
N GLY A 22 -7.00 9.74 -7.14
CA GLY A 22 -6.34 9.24 -8.35
C GLY A 22 -5.58 7.94 -8.17
N ASP A 23 -5.57 7.35 -6.97
CA ASP A 23 -4.78 6.17 -6.66
C ASP A 23 -5.58 4.88 -6.89
N PRO A 24 -5.21 4.03 -7.87
CA PRO A 24 -5.93 2.80 -8.18
C PRO A 24 -5.78 1.71 -7.09
N PHE A 25 -4.80 1.84 -6.18
CA PHE A 25 -4.56 0.91 -5.07
C PHE A 25 -5.08 1.43 -3.73
N LYS A 26 -5.80 2.56 -3.71
CA LYS A 26 -6.37 3.14 -2.48
C LYS A 26 -7.06 2.11 -1.57
N SER A 27 -7.91 1.25 -2.13
CA SER A 27 -8.60 0.20 -1.36
C SER A 27 -7.63 -0.81 -0.76
N HIS A 28 -6.65 -1.28 -1.54
CA HIS A 28 -5.60 -2.18 -1.08
C HIS A 28 -4.79 -1.56 0.07
N TRP A 29 -4.41 -0.28 -0.05
CA TRP A 29 -3.71 0.43 1.02
C TRP A 29 -4.55 0.58 2.29
N ALA A 30 -5.87 0.78 2.16
CA ALA A 30 -6.77 0.81 3.31
C ALA A 30 -6.81 -0.55 4.02
N ILE A 31 -6.94 -1.65 3.27
CA ILE A 31 -6.93 -3.02 3.81
C ILE A 31 -5.59 -3.31 4.50
N ILE A 32 -4.46 -2.96 3.87
CA ILE A 32 -3.11 -3.12 4.46
C ILE A 32 -3.02 -2.35 5.78
N ALA A 33 -3.45 -1.09 5.80
CA ALA A 33 -3.37 -0.24 6.99
C ALA A 33 -4.22 -0.80 8.13
N GLN A 34 -5.43 -1.28 7.83
CA GLN A 34 -6.33 -1.86 8.81
C GLN A 34 -5.80 -3.18 9.36
N ALA A 35 -5.39 -4.11 8.49
CA ALA A 35 -4.80 -5.39 8.88
C ALA A 35 -3.51 -5.22 9.71
N PHE A 36 -2.67 -4.26 9.36
CA PHE A 36 -1.47 -3.93 10.15
C PHE A 36 -1.83 -3.39 11.53
N THR A 37 -2.86 -2.53 11.61
CA THR A 37 -3.33 -1.96 12.87
C THR A 37 -3.81 -3.07 13.81
N LEU A 38 -4.61 -4.02 13.31
CA LEU A 38 -5.03 -5.20 14.08
C LEU A 38 -3.84 -5.99 14.64
N ALA A 39 -2.87 -6.34 13.79
CA ALA A 39 -1.67 -7.03 14.24
C ALA A 39 -0.89 -6.24 15.31
N ARG A 40 -0.63 -4.97 15.03
CA ARG A 40 0.14 -4.07 15.90
C ARG A 40 -0.54 -3.87 17.25
N ASP A 41 -1.85 -3.76 17.28
CA ASP A 41 -2.59 -3.54 18.51
C ASP A 41 -2.58 -4.80 19.40
N VAL A 42 -2.45 -6.00 18.80
CA VAL A 42 -2.30 -7.26 19.56
C VAL A 42 -0.88 -7.49 20.10
N VAL A 43 0.16 -7.26 19.29
CA VAL A 43 1.55 -7.60 19.67
C VAL A 43 2.40 -6.42 20.12
N GLY A 44 1.90 -5.20 19.94
CA GLY A 44 2.60 -3.95 20.22
C GLY A 44 3.56 -3.50 19.11
N THR A 45 3.95 -2.23 19.18
CA THR A 45 4.79 -1.54 18.17
C THR A 45 6.19 -2.09 18.04
N LYS A 46 6.75 -2.68 19.10
CA LYS A 46 8.11 -3.26 19.09
C LYS A 46 8.20 -4.56 18.29
N ALA A 47 7.12 -5.34 18.28
CA ALA A 47 7.07 -6.63 17.60
C ALA A 47 6.53 -6.51 16.16
N ALA A 48 5.55 -5.62 15.93
CA ALA A 48 4.95 -5.44 14.62
C ALA A 48 5.82 -4.60 13.66
N ARG A 49 6.64 -5.27 12.85
CA ARG A 49 7.50 -4.64 11.85
C ARG A 49 6.70 -4.27 10.60
N LEU A 50 6.46 -2.96 10.43
CA LEU A 50 5.71 -2.42 9.28
C LEU A 50 6.31 -2.83 7.92
N ARG A 51 7.63 -2.79 7.79
CA ARG A 51 8.33 -3.12 6.53
C ARG A 51 8.02 -4.56 6.09
N ASP A 52 8.12 -5.50 7.02
CA ASP A 52 7.95 -6.93 6.75
C ASP A 52 6.49 -7.23 6.41
N PHE A 53 5.56 -6.62 7.15
CA PHE A 53 4.13 -6.74 6.87
C PHE A 53 3.76 -6.20 5.49
N VAL A 54 4.17 -4.98 5.16
CA VAL A 54 3.82 -4.33 3.88
C VAL A 54 4.40 -5.10 2.70
N ALA A 55 5.61 -5.66 2.83
CA ALA A 55 6.21 -6.47 1.76
C ALA A 55 5.38 -7.73 1.44
N LEU A 56 4.94 -8.45 2.47
CA LEU A 56 4.08 -9.62 2.33
C LEU A 56 2.70 -9.24 1.79
N ALA A 57 2.07 -8.24 2.42
CA ALA A 57 0.72 -7.82 2.09
C ALA A 57 0.62 -7.23 0.67
N ALA A 58 1.59 -6.42 0.26
CA ALA A 58 1.66 -5.89 -1.11
C ALA A 58 1.76 -7.02 -2.15
N THR A 59 2.53 -8.07 -1.85
CA THR A 59 2.65 -9.25 -2.72
C THR A 59 1.33 -10.00 -2.82
N LEU A 60 0.65 -10.24 -1.69
CA LEU A 60 -0.65 -10.92 -1.63
C LEU A 60 -1.76 -10.17 -2.36
N LEU A 61 -1.75 -8.84 -2.27
CA LEU A 61 -2.69 -7.96 -2.94
C LEU A 61 -2.28 -7.60 -4.38
N ASN A 62 -1.20 -8.20 -4.90
CA ASN A 62 -0.65 -7.90 -6.22
C ASN A 62 -0.36 -6.41 -6.47
N VAL A 63 -0.01 -5.68 -5.42
CA VAL A 63 0.50 -4.32 -5.54
C VAL A 63 1.84 -4.39 -6.27
N PRO A 64 2.06 -3.57 -7.31
CA PRO A 64 3.28 -3.63 -8.10
C PRO A 64 4.50 -3.19 -7.27
N SER A 65 5.69 -3.57 -7.73
CA SER A 65 6.93 -3.13 -7.10
C SER A 65 7.00 -1.60 -6.99
N PRO A 66 7.68 -1.03 -5.99
CA PRO A 66 7.76 0.42 -5.81
C PRO A 66 8.19 1.17 -7.08
N GLN A 67 9.15 0.63 -7.83
CA GLN A 67 9.64 1.23 -9.08
C GLN A 67 8.54 1.29 -10.14
N ARG A 68 7.77 0.21 -10.29
CA ARG A 68 6.66 0.11 -11.24
C ARG A 68 5.49 0.99 -10.83
N TYR A 69 5.15 0.98 -9.55
CA TYR A 69 4.12 1.84 -8.95
C TYR A 69 4.40 3.32 -9.23
N LEU A 70 5.63 3.77 -8.94
CA LEU A 70 6.03 5.17 -9.14
C LEU A 70 6.02 5.54 -10.62
N ARG A 71 6.61 4.72 -11.48
CA ARG A 71 6.69 4.98 -12.93
C ARG A 71 5.31 5.09 -13.56
N ASP A 72 4.45 4.09 -13.34
CA ASP A 72 3.18 3.98 -14.05
C ASP A 72 2.16 5.02 -13.52
N LEU A 73 2.26 5.45 -12.25
CA LEU A 73 1.50 6.59 -11.72
C LEU A 73 2.16 7.95 -11.99
N GLY A 74 3.21 8.01 -12.80
CA GLY A 74 3.87 9.26 -13.17
C GLY A 74 4.55 10.00 -12.00
N TRP A 75 4.91 9.30 -10.92
CA TRP A 75 5.66 9.89 -9.81
C TRP A 75 7.12 10.10 -10.19
N VAL A 76 7.58 11.34 -10.04
CA VAL A 76 8.96 11.75 -10.27
C VAL A 76 9.59 12.19 -8.95
N GLY A 77 10.66 11.51 -8.56
CA GLY A 77 11.48 11.91 -7.42
C GLY A 77 12.42 13.04 -7.84
N THR A 78 12.39 14.14 -7.10
CA THR A 78 13.35 15.24 -7.23
C THR A 78 14.12 15.34 -5.92
N GLU A 79 15.43 15.15 -6.00
CA GLU A 79 16.30 15.34 -4.84
C GLU A 79 16.40 16.83 -4.54
N THR A 80 16.19 17.19 -3.27
CA THR A 80 16.31 18.56 -2.80
C THR A 80 17.63 18.74 -2.06
N ARG A 81 18.08 19.99 -1.91
CA ARG A 81 19.37 20.39 -1.28
C ARG A 81 19.60 19.91 0.17
N ARG A 82 18.69 19.13 0.76
CA ARG A 82 18.77 18.59 2.14
C ARG A 82 18.67 17.07 2.21
N ASN A 83 19.12 16.36 1.16
CA ASN A 83 18.98 14.90 1.06
C ASN A 83 17.52 14.41 1.26
N ARG A 84 16.56 15.26 0.85
CA ARG A 84 15.13 14.99 0.94
C ARG A 84 14.61 14.74 -0.47
N ILE A 85 13.98 13.60 -0.68
CA ILE A 85 13.34 13.28 -1.94
C ILE A 85 11.92 13.86 -1.91
N ARG A 86 11.61 14.73 -2.88
CA ARG A 86 10.25 15.20 -3.11
C ARG A 86 9.68 14.44 -4.31
N PHE A 87 8.58 13.75 -4.08
CA PHE A 87 7.81 13.16 -5.18
C PHE A 87 6.81 14.17 -5.72
N VAL A 88 6.79 14.33 -7.04
CA VAL A 88 5.79 15.12 -7.77
C VAL A 88 5.15 14.21 -8.80
N GLN A 89 3.82 14.20 -8.85
CA GLN A 89 3.10 13.44 -9.86
C GLN A 89 2.98 14.26 -11.15
N ASP A 90 3.47 13.71 -12.25
CA ASP A 90 3.27 14.25 -13.59
C ASP A 90 2.01 13.63 -14.20
N SER A 91 0.89 14.37 -14.17
CA SER A 91 -0.41 13.88 -14.66
C SER A 91 -0.40 13.49 -16.13
N LYS A 92 0.57 13.96 -16.93
CA LYS A 92 0.71 13.59 -18.34
C LYS A 92 1.36 12.22 -18.54
N LYS A 93 2.01 11.69 -17.50
CA LYS A 93 2.69 10.39 -17.50
C LYS A 93 1.88 9.31 -16.78
N VAL A 94 0.70 9.65 -16.26
CA VAL A 94 -0.16 8.69 -15.60
C VAL A 94 -0.81 7.81 -16.65
N ASP A 95 -0.54 6.52 -16.59
CA ASP A 95 -1.12 5.53 -17.49
C ASP A 95 -2.05 4.60 -16.69
N HIS A 96 -3.28 5.06 -16.44
CA HIS A 96 -4.28 4.28 -15.69
C HIS A 96 -4.71 3.01 -16.43
N ALA A 97 -4.74 3.03 -17.76
CA ALA A 97 -5.14 1.89 -18.58
C ALA A 97 -4.14 0.72 -18.44
N LYS A 98 -2.85 1.03 -18.38
CA LYS A 98 -1.80 0.05 -18.11
C LYS A 98 -1.92 -0.58 -16.72
N PHE A 99 -2.47 0.10 -15.72
CA PHE A 99 -2.72 -0.51 -14.41
C PHE A 99 -3.86 -1.54 -14.43
N ILE A 100 -5.00 -1.18 -15.01
CA ILE A 100 -6.18 -2.06 -15.08
C ILE A 100 -5.84 -3.35 -15.85
N TRP A 101 -5.19 -3.22 -17.02
CA TRP A 101 -4.85 -4.36 -17.87
C TRP A 101 -3.87 -5.34 -17.21
N ASN A 102 -2.87 -4.83 -16.49
CA ASN A 102 -1.90 -5.67 -15.80
C ASN A 102 -2.46 -6.35 -14.54
N ARG A 103 -3.54 -5.82 -13.97
CA ARG A 103 -4.23 -6.46 -12.85
C ARG A 103 -5.08 -7.63 -13.33
N GLU A 104 -5.91 -7.40 -14.34
CA GLU A 104 -6.78 -8.45 -14.91
C GLU A 104 -5.95 -9.58 -15.52
N SER A 105 -4.92 -9.27 -16.31
CA SER A 105 -4.07 -10.29 -16.95
C SER A 105 -3.35 -11.20 -15.95
N LYS A 106 -2.95 -10.68 -14.79
CA LYS A 106 -2.21 -11.44 -13.77
C LYS A 106 -3.13 -12.25 -12.85
N ILE A 107 -4.36 -11.77 -12.63
CA ILE A 107 -5.42 -12.53 -11.95
C ILE A 107 -5.80 -13.74 -12.80
N LEU A 108 -5.97 -13.52 -14.11
CA LEU A 108 -6.34 -14.55 -15.08
C LEU A 108 -5.22 -15.57 -15.35
N SER A 109 -3.94 -15.16 -15.30
CA SER A 109 -2.81 -16.07 -15.59
C SER A 109 -2.39 -16.97 -14.42
N ASN A 110 -2.65 -16.58 -13.17
CA ASN A 110 -2.03 -17.24 -12.00
C ASN A 110 -3.01 -18.09 -11.16
N ASN A 111 -4.24 -18.37 -11.60
CA ASN A 111 -5.27 -19.05 -10.78
C ASN A 111 -5.36 -18.45 -9.37
N ILE A 112 -5.22 -17.12 -9.23
CA ILE A 112 -5.26 -16.43 -7.92
C ILE A 112 -6.73 -16.29 -7.54
N HIS A 113 -7.37 -17.39 -7.15
CA HIS A 113 -8.76 -17.42 -6.68
C HIS A 113 -8.93 -16.82 -5.27
N GLN A 114 -7.86 -16.34 -4.63
CA GLN A 114 -7.91 -15.82 -3.26
C GLN A 114 -7.01 -14.59 -3.11
N ILE A 115 -7.39 -13.47 -3.74
CA ILE A 115 -6.92 -12.17 -3.25
C ILE A 115 -7.68 -11.93 -1.95
N PRO A 116 -7.00 -11.70 -0.82
CA PRO A 116 -7.68 -11.35 0.41
C PRO A 116 -8.57 -10.12 0.18
N VAL A 117 -9.88 -10.31 0.25
CA VAL A 117 -10.85 -9.24 0.01
C VAL A 117 -10.99 -8.35 1.26
N MET A 118 -10.71 -8.94 2.43
CA MET A 118 -10.85 -8.31 3.74
C MET A 118 -9.51 -8.22 4.49
N ASP A 119 -9.47 -7.33 5.48
CA ASP A 119 -8.33 -7.07 6.36
C ASP A 119 -7.93 -8.29 7.19
N LEU A 120 -8.91 -9.03 7.74
CA LEU A 120 -8.66 -10.23 8.52
C LEU A 120 -8.08 -11.37 7.66
N ASP A 121 -8.62 -11.57 6.46
CA ASP A 121 -8.09 -12.55 5.51
C ASP A 121 -6.65 -12.23 5.12
N LEU A 122 -6.35 -10.94 4.91
CA LEU A 122 -5.01 -10.48 4.59
C LEU A 122 -4.05 -10.75 5.76
N LEU A 123 -4.47 -10.44 6.98
CA LEU A 123 -3.68 -10.71 8.18
C LEU A 123 -3.40 -12.20 8.33
N ASN A 124 -4.42 -13.05 8.20
CA ASN A 124 -4.28 -14.51 8.26
C ASN A 124 -3.30 -15.03 7.20
N ALA A 125 -3.42 -14.53 5.97
CA ALA A 125 -2.52 -14.90 4.87
C ALA A 125 -1.07 -14.43 5.10
N CYS A 126 -0.86 -13.30 5.77
CA CYS A 126 0.46 -12.81 6.19
C CYS A 126 1.04 -13.68 7.31
N LEU A 127 0.26 -14.02 8.34
CA LEU A 127 0.68 -14.90 9.44
C LEU A 127 1.11 -16.28 8.91
N ALA A 128 0.33 -16.86 7.99
CA ALA A 128 0.64 -18.13 7.35
C ALA A 128 1.94 -18.10 6.52
N ARG A 129 2.43 -16.91 6.14
CA ARG A 129 3.67 -16.69 5.39
C ARG A 129 4.85 -16.25 6.27
N GLY A 130 4.73 -16.41 7.59
CA GLY A 130 5.82 -16.15 8.53
C GLY A 130 5.84 -14.72 9.11
N TYR A 131 4.80 -13.91 8.88
CA TYR A 131 4.67 -12.66 9.64
C TYR A 131 4.45 -12.98 11.13
N LEU A 132 5.25 -12.39 12.01
CA LEU A 132 5.19 -12.64 13.47
C LEU A 132 5.35 -14.12 13.87
N GLU A 133 6.31 -14.81 13.25
CA GLU A 133 6.71 -16.17 13.64
C GLU A 133 6.83 -16.31 15.18
N GLY A 134 6.21 -17.36 15.72
CA GLY A 134 6.14 -17.62 17.16
C GLY A 134 5.01 -16.89 17.92
N ARG A 135 4.28 -15.96 17.29
CA ARG A 135 3.14 -15.26 17.90
C ARG A 135 1.81 -15.45 17.17
N HIS A 136 1.76 -16.33 16.17
CA HIS A 136 0.58 -16.52 15.31
C HIS A 136 -0.69 -16.84 16.13
N MET A 137 -0.61 -17.79 17.09
CA MET A 137 -1.77 -18.17 17.91
C MET A 137 -2.23 -17.03 18.83
N GLN A 138 -1.30 -16.23 19.36
CA GLN A 138 -1.63 -15.08 20.21
C GLN A 138 -2.45 -14.04 19.44
N VAL A 139 -2.17 -13.87 18.15
CA VAL A 139 -2.91 -12.96 17.26
C VAL A 139 -4.28 -13.53 16.91
N LEU A 140 -4.34 -14.79 16.47
CA LEU A 140 -5.62 -15.41 16.08
C LEU A 140 -6.62 -15.51 17.22
N VAL A 141 -6.17 -15.92 18.42
CA VAL A 141 -7.05 -16.07 19.60
C VAL A 141 -7.62 -14.73 20.05
N ARG A 142 -6.86 -13.64 19.93
CA ARG A 142 -7.31 -12.30 20.37
C ARG A 142 -8.22 -11.59 19.37
N ILE A 143 -8.20 -11.98 18.11
CA ILE A 143 -9.04 -11.38 17.06
C ILE A 143 -10.36 -12.15 16.90
N ALA A 144 -10.43 -13.42 17.35
CA ALA A 144 -11.65 -14.23 17.35
C ALA A 144 -12.61 -13.97 18.54
N VAL A 145 -12.25 -13.07 19.45
CA VAL A 145 -13.01 -12.65 20.63
C VAL A 145 -13.52 -11.23 20.41
#